data_AF-A0A9D1SZ00-F1
#
_entry.id   AF-A0A9D1SZ00-F1
#
_cell.length_a   1.000
_cell.length_b   1.000
_cell.length_c   1.000
_cell.angle_alpha   90.00
_cell.angle_beta   90.00
_cell.angle_gamma   90.00
#
_symmetry.space_group_name_H-M   'P 1'
#
loop_
_entity.id
_entity.type
_entity.pdbx_description
1 polymer ?
#
loop_
_entity_poly.entity_id
_entity_poly.type
_entity_poly.pdbx_seq_one_letter_code
_entity_poly.pdbx_strand_id
1 'polypeptide(L)'
;MTKKITLIICYCLIGIIAAALIICAIVPKDYLPRMEDPDRLTVEYVGDSTKLAFYDTTSSSFTGQTEEDYNRLVTSFRNSFKQSVLSALFAGELIVSQIATGIGEGSITTPESGFKITFEYNEYQNVYVNGQIYNNPNYSTRPVQTNIMYCYITSDVGFSGIYLYFEDDTQADVEYYRVTTLASTSALHELCMDILNVEVEEESSEATA
;
A
#
# COMPACT_ATOMS: atom_id res chain seq x y z
N MET A 1 44.05 -18.10 29.55
CA MET A 1 43.95 -17.63 28.14
C MET A 1 42.54 -17.76 27.58
N THR A 2 41.87 -18.90 27.78
CA THR A 2 40.47 -19.14 27.38
C THR A 2 39.50 -18.01 27.71
N LYS A 3 39.52 -17.48 28.95
CA LYS A 3 38.65 -16.35 29.35
C LYS A 3 38.82 -15.08 28.50
N LYS A 4 40.04 -14.78 28.04
CA LYS A 4 40.30 -13.59 27.18
C LYS A 4 39.79 -13.82 25.76
N ILE A 5 39.93 -15.04 25.25
CA ILE A 5 39.42 -15.44 23.93
C ILE A 5 37.89 -15.42 23.91
N THR A 6 37.23 -15.99 24.94
CA THR A 6 35.77 -15.95 25.07
C THR A 6 35.24 -14.52 25.10
N LEU A 7 35.93 -13.62 25.78
CA LEU A 7 35.50 -12.23 25.93
C LEU A 7 35.64 -11.44 24.61
N ILE A 8 36.67 -11.73 23.81
CA ILE A 8 36.80 -11.18 22.44
C ILE A 8 35.68 -11.70 21.54
N ILE A 9 35.37 -13.00 21.60
CA ILE A 9 34.27 -13.60 20.82
C ILE A 9 32.92 -12.94 21.18
N CYS A 10 32.66 -12.70 22.47
CA CYS A 10 31.44 -12.01 22.89
C CYS A 10 31.34 -10.57 22.33
N TYR A 11 32.43 -9.80 22.33
CA TYR A 11 32.42 -8.46 21.75
C TYR A 11 32.20 -8.47 20.24
N CYS A 12 32.80 -9.42 19.51
CA CYS A 12 32.55 -9.59 18.08
C CYS A 12 31.09 -9.94 17.79
N LEU A 13 30.48 -10.82 18.58
CA LEU A 13 29.05 -11.18 18.45
C LEU A 13 28.14 -9.97 18.70
N ILE A 14 28.41 -9.17 19.74
CA ILE A 14 27.65 -7.94 20.01
C ILE A 14 27.76 -6.96 18.84
N GLY A 15 28.97 -6.79 18.28
CA GLY A 15 29.19 -5.92 17.12
C GLY A 15 28.39 -6.37 15.89
N ILE A 16 28.35 -7.67 15.62
CA ILE A 16 27.56 -8.24 14.50
C ILE A 16 26.06 -8.02 14.73
N ILE A 17 25.57 -8.25 15.95
CA ILE A 17 24.15 -8.03 16.30
C ILE A 17 23.78 -6.55 16.14
N ALA A 18 24.63 -5.64 16.62
CA ALA A 18 24.41 -4.21 16.48
C ALA A 18 24.36 -3.77 15.01
N ALA A 19 25.29 -4.25 14.18
CA ALA A 19 25.29 -3.97 12.74
C ALA A 19 24.04 -4.52 12.05
N ALA A 20 23.62 -5.74 12.37
CA ALA A 20 22.39 -6.33 11.84
C ALA A 20 21.15 -5.53 12.24
N LEU A 21 21.06 -5.06 13.49
CA LEU A 21 19.97 -4.18 13.94
C LEU A 21 19.97 -2.85 13.19
N ILE A 22 21.13 -2.22 13.00
CA ILE A 22 21.22 -0.97 12.22
C ILE A 22 20.73 -1.19 10.79
N ILE A 23 21.16 -2.28 10.14
CA ILE A 23 20.70 -2.64 8.79
C ILE A 23 19.18 -2.86 8.77
N CYS A 24 18.63 -3.65 9.70
CA CYS A 24 17.19 -3.89 9.79
C CYS A 24 16.37 -2.63 10.14
N ALA A 25 16.99 -1.62 10.74
CA ALA A 25 16.34 -0.37 11.12
C ALA A 25 16.31 0.60 9.94
N ILE A 26 17.38 0.63 9.16
CA ILE A 26 17.57 1.62 8.09
C ILE A 26 17.04 1.09 6.77
N VAL A 27 17.18 -0.21 6.48
CA VAL A 27 16.79 -0.77 5.19
C VAL A 27 15.28 -0.98 5.17
N PRO A 28 14.53 -0.21 4.36
CA PRO A 28 13.10 -0.44 4.22
C PRO A 28 12.88 -1.78 3.52
N LYS A 29 11.94 -2.56 4.03
CA LYS A 29 11.37 -3.69 3.34
C LYS A 29 10.16 -3.23 2.54
N ASP A 30 10.09 -3.70 1.29
CA ASP A 30 8.98 -3.44 0.40
C ASP A 30 7.95 -4.56 0.53
N TYR A 31 6.70 -4.18 0.83
CA TYR A 31 5.58 -5.08 0.98
C TYR A 31 4.53 -4.92 -0.12
N LEU A 32 4.79 -4.05 -1.10
CA LEU A 32 3.93 -3.88 -2.25
C LEU A 32 3.94 -5.17 -3.09
N PRO A 33 2.77 -5.72 -3.47
CA PRO A 33 2.72 -6.75 -4.49
C PRO A 33 3.34 -6.23 -5.77
N ARG A 34 4.29 -6.98 -6.34
CA ARG A 34 4.94 -6.52 -7.56
C ARG A 34 3.95 -6.63 -8.72
N MET A 35 3.64 -5.46 -9.28
CA MET A 35 2.86 -5.24 -10.49
C MET A 35 3.59 -4.16 -11.32
N GLU A 36 3.29 -4.07 -12.60
CA GLU A 36 3.80 -3.00 -13.44
C GLU A 36 3.19 -1.64 -13.05
N ASP A 37 3.72 -0.56 -13.62
CA ASP A 37 3.06 0.74 -13.51
C ASP A 37 1.74 0.71 -14.30
N PRO A 38 0.66 1.31 -13.78
CA PRO A 38 -0.62 1.28 -14.45
C PRO A 38 -0.60 2.09 -15.76
N ASP A 39 -1.38 1.67 -16.74
CA ASP A 39 -1.56 2.45 -17.96
C ASP A 39 -2.47 3.67 -17.71
N ARG A 40 -3.44 3.50 -16.80
CA ARG A 40 -4.36 4.56 -16.39
C ARG A 40 -4.56 4.59 -14.88
N LEU A 41 -4.74 5.78 -14.35
CA LEU A 41 -4.96 6.00 -12.93
C LEU A 41 -6.13 6.97 -12.75
N THR A 42 -7.07 6.60 -11.89
CA THR A 42 -8.21 7.44 -11.52
C THR A 42 -8.20 7.65 -10.01
N VAL A 43 -8.32 8.90 -9.55
CA VAL A 43 -8.51 9.25 -8.14
C VAL A 43 -9.89 9.87 -7.99
N GLU A 44 -10.69 9.35 -7.06
CA GLU A 44 -12.06 9.80 -6.79
C GLU A 44 -12.21 10.08 -5.28
N TYR A 45 -12.88 11.18 -4.93
CA TYR A 45 -13.28 11.42 -3.55
C TYR A 45 -14.52 10.60 -3.21
N VAL A 46 -14.43 9.82 -2.13
CA VAL A 46 -15.54 9.00 -1.66
C VAL A 46 -16.61 9.90 -1.07
N GLY A 47 -17.80 9.91 -1.70
CA GLY A 47 -18.93 10.74 -1.30
C GLY A 47 -19.22 11.92 -2.25
N ASP A 48 -18.31 12.25 -3.17
CA ASP A 48 -18.56 13.27 -4.21
C ASP A 48 -17.95 12.85 -5.56
N SER A 49 -18.78 12.27 -6.42
CA SER A 49 -18.36 11.81 -7.76
C SER A 49 -17.97 12.94 -8.71
N THR A 50 -18.17 14.21 -8.35
CA THR A 50 -17.71 15.34 -9.18
C THR A 50 -16.23 15.66 -8.97
N LYS A 51 -15.64 15.19 -7.86
CA LYS A 51 -14.22 15.35 -7.55
C LYS A 51 -13.46 14.11 -7.97
N LEU A 52 -12.99 14.14 -9.22
CA LEU A 52 -12.15 13.09 -9.78
C LEU A 52 -11.00 13.66 -10.59
N ALA A 53 -9.90 12.92 -10.63
CA ALA A 53 -8.77 13.15 -11.51
C ALA A 53 -8.45 11.87 -12.28
N PHE A 54 -8.21 12.02 -13.58
CA PHE A 54 -7.95 10.91 -14.49
C PHE A 54 -6.65 11.14 -15.24
N TYR A 55 -5.83 10.09 -15.30
CA TYR A 55 -4.52 10.07 -15.92
C TYR A 55 -4.44 8.87 -16.86
N ASP A 56 -4.12 9.10 -18.13
CA ASP A 56 -3.93 8.04 -19.14
C ASP A 56 -2.58 8.22 -19.82
N THR A 57 -1.66 7.29 -19.58
CA THR A 57 -0.30 7.32 -20.11
C THR A 57 -0.23 7.14 -21.63
N THR A 58 -1.29 6.60 -22.24
CA THR A 58 -1.40 6.39 -23.69
C THR A 58 -1.94 7.62 -24.43
N SER A 59 -2.47 8.60 -23.69
CA SER A 59 -3.05 9.82 -24.27
C SER A 59 -1.97 10.79 -24.73
N SER A 60 -2.22 11.47 -25.86
CA SER A 60 -1.37 12.60 -26.31
C SER A 60 -1.40 13.79 -25.35
N SER A 61 -2.36 13.84 -24.42
CA SER A 61 -2.43 14.86 -23.37
C SER A 61 -1.58 14.55 -22.14
N PHE A 62 -0.93 13.38 -22.08
CA PHE A 62 -0.05 12.97 -20.99
C PHE A 62 1.29 13.70 -21.06
N THR A 63 1.30 14.96 -20.64
CA THR A 63 2.48 15.82 -20.64
C THR A 63 2.39 16.84 -19.51
N GLY A 64 3.53 17.38 -19.09
CA GLY A 64 3.58 18.47 -18.12
C GLY A 64 2.97 18.07 -16.77
N GLN A 65 1.99 18.84 -16.30
CA GLN A 65 1.37 18.64 -14.98
C GLN A 65 0.70 17.27 -14.83
N THR A 66 0.03 16.77 -15.87
CA THR A 66 -0.66 15.47 -15.84
C THR A 66 0.32 14.31 -15.64
N GLU A 67 1.49 14.39 -16.28
CA GLU A 67 2.56 13.39 -16.12
C GLU A 67 3.21 13.51 -14.73
N GLU A 68 3.42 14.73 -14.24
CA GLU A 68 3.99 14.97 -12.91
C GLU A 68 3.09 14.42 -11.80
N ASP A 69 1.79 14.72 -11.83
CA ASP A 69 0.84 14.25 -10.81
C ASP A 69 0.67 12.73 -10.84
N TYR A 70 0.63 12.12 -12.03
CA TYR A 70 0.66 10.68 -12.17
C TYR A 70 1.89 10.07 -11.48
N ASN A 71 3.08 10.59 -11.78
CA ASN A 71 4.33 10.08 -11.20
C ASN A 71 4.39 10.28 -9.68
N ARG A 72 3.89 11.41 -9.18
CA ARG A 72 3.77 11.70 -7.74
C ARG A 72 2.83 10.69 -7.07
N LEU A 73 1.67 10.40 -7.66
CA LEU A 73 0.70 9.44 -7.13
C LEU A 73 1.26 8.03 -7.06
N VAL A 74 1.81 7.53 -8.17
CA VAL A 74 2.44 6.20 -8.22
C VAL A 74 3.59 6.08 -7.22
N THR A 75 4.43 7.10 -7.12
CA THR A 75 5.55 7.11 -6.18
C THR A 75 5.08 7.14 -4.74
N SER A 76 4.10 7.98 -4.41
CA SER A 76 3.53 8.10 -3.07
C SER A 76 2.85 6.79 -2.66
N PHE A 77 2.07 6.19 -3.55
CA PHE A 77 1.47 4.86 -3.38
C PHE A 77 2.51 3.79 -3.08
N ARG A 78 3.56 3.66 -3.90
CA ARG A 78 4.66 2.71 -3.67
C ARG A 78 5.35 2.95 -2.33
N ASN A 79 5.57 4.21 -1.96
CA ASN A 79 6.23 4.56 -0.72
C ASN A 79 5.37 4.22 0.51
N SER A 80 4.04 4.20 0.41
CA SER A 80 3.18 3.78 1.52
C SER A 80 3.44 2.33 1.96
N PHE A 81 3.92 1.44 1.08
CA PHE A 81 4.24 0.05 1.42
C PHE A 81 5.66 -0.17 1.97
N LYS A 82 6.52 0.84 1.92
CA LYS A 82 7.90 0.73 2.42
C LYS A 82 7.92 0.89 3.93
N GLN A 83 8.41 -0.12 4.64
CA GLN A 83 8.48 -0.12 6.10
C GLN A 83 9.83 -0.56 6.63
N SER A 84 10.26 0.02 7.75
CA SER A 84 11.40 -0.49 8.50
C SER A 84 11.02 -1.74 9.28
N VAL A 85 11.83 -2.80 9.16
CA VAL A 85 11.60 -4.08 9.84
C VAL A 85 11.63 -3.92 11.36
N LEU A 86 12.46 -3.01 11.89
CA LEU A 86 12.55 -2.76 13.33
C LEU A 86 11.39 -1.92 13.88
N SER A 87 10.80 -1.02 13.09
CA SER A 87 9.58 -0.32 13.51
C SER A 87 8.42 -1.30 13.72
N ALA A 88 8.27 -2.27 12.82
CA ALA A 88 7.29 -3.36 12.95
C ALA A 88 7.58 -4.27 14.17
N LEU A 89 8.87 -4.56 14.44
CA LEU A 89 9.31 -5.32 15.62
C LEU A 89 8.98 -4.61 16.95
N PHE A 90 9.26 -3.30 17.04
CA PHE A 90 9.18 -2.54 18.28
C PHE A 90 7.78 -1.95 18.57
N ALA A 91 6.90 -1.88 17.58
CA ALA A 91 5.48 -1.55 17.81
C ALA A 91 4.76 -2.61 18.67
N GLY A 92 5.44 -3.72 19.05
CA GLY A 92 4.81 -4.87 19.71
C GLY A 92 4.05 -5.76 18.73
N GLU A 93 4.16 -5.44 17.44
CA GLU A 93 3.39 -6.03 16.36
C GLU A 93 4.26 -6.89 15.44
N LEU A 94 5.32 -7.50 15.99
CA LEU A 94 5.91 -8.69 15.37
C LEU A 94 4.99 -9.91 15.52
N ILE A 95 3.71 -9.75 15.24
CA ILE A 95 2.95 -10.87 14.74
C ILE A 95 3.33 -10.91 13.26
N VAL A 96 4.00 -12.00 12.88
CA VAL A 96 4.34 -12.40 11.51
C VAL A 96 3.10 -12.41 10.56
N SER A 97 1.94 -11.96 11.03
CA SER A 97 0.65 -11.83 10.35
C SER A 97 0.25 -10.39 9.93
N GLN A 98 1.10 -9.36 10.06
CA GLN A 98 0.80 -8.02 9.53
C GLN A 98 1.05 -7.84 8.03
N ILE A 99 1.01 -8.95 7.28
CA ILE A 99 0.39 -8.95 5.96
C ILE A 99 -0.63 -10.07 6.08
N ALA A 100 -1.78 -9.76 6.64
CA ALA A 100 -2.90 -10.69 6.64
C ALA A 100 -3.45 -10.72 5.20
N THR A 101 -2.77 -11.48 4.33
CA THR A 101 -3.28 -11.83 3.01
C THR A 101 -4.51 -12.69 3.24
N GLY A 102 -5.68 -12.07 3.13
CA GLY A 102 -6.96 -12.74 3.23
C GLY A 102 -7.72 -12.44 1.95
N ILE A 103 -8.31 -13.49 1.37
CA ILE A 103 -9.39 -13.37 0.40
C ILE A 103 -10.68 -13.49 1.19
N GLY A 104 -11.60 -12.58 0.97
CA GLY A 104 -12.99 -12.78 1.28
C GLY A 104 -13.78 -12.70 -0.01
N GLU A 105 -14.78 -13.55 -0.12
CA GLU A 105 -15.82 -13.40 -1.13
C GLU A 105 -16.82 -12.39 -0.55
N GLY A 106 -17.09 -11.28 -1.25
CA GLY A 106 -18.05 -10.29 -0.77
C GLY A 106 -18.00 -8.94 -1.46
N SER A 107 -18.97 -8.09 -1.14
CA SER A 107 -18.98 -6.70 -1.56
C SER A 107 -17.79 -5.94 -0.98
N ILE A 108 -17.15 -5.12 -1.81
CA ILE A 108 -16.12 -4.18 -1.40
C ILE A 108 -16.69 -3.29 -0.30
N THR A 109 -16.10 -3.32 0.90
CA THR A 109 -16.46 -2.34 1.94
C THR A 109 -15.86 -1.00 1.54
N THR A 110 -16.65 -0.18 0.86
CA THR A 110 -16.31 1.21 0.59
C THR A 110 -16.37 1.97 1.92
N PRO A 111 -15.30 2.67 2.33
CA PRO A 111 -15.35 3.53 3.52
C PRO A 111 -16.37 4.67 3.31
N GLU A 112 -16.84 5.28 4.39
CA GLU A 112 -17.79 6.41 4.28
C GLU A 112 -17.14 7.70 3.76
N SER A 113 -15.80 7.81 3.88
CA SER A 113 -15.02 8.96 3.48
C SER A 113 -13.61 8.57 3.03
N GLY A 114 -12.90 9.51 2.41
CA GLY A 114 -11.53 9.34 1.92
C GLY A 114 -11.46 9.30 0.40
N PHE A 115 -10.52 8.53 -0.14
CA PHE A 115 -10.24 8.46 -1.57
C PHE A 115 -10.27 7.03 -2.07
N LYS A 116 -10.78 6.86 -3.28
CA LYS A 116 -10.61 5.64 -4.08
C LYS A 116 -9.58 5.94 -5.17
N ILE A 117 -8.55 5.12 -5.24
CA ILE A 117 -7.59 5.13 -6.34
C ILE A 117 -7.79 3.86 -7.15
N THR A 118 -8.07 4.01 -8.44
CA THR A 118 -8.19 2.93 -9.42
C THR A 118 -6.95 2.92 -10.30
N PHE A 119 -6.34 1.75 -10.44
CA PHE A 119 -5.17 1.46 -11.25
C PHE A 119 -5.62 0.50 -12.35
N GLU A 120 -5.57 0.92 -13.61
CA GLU A 120 -5.98 0.12 -14.75
C GLU A 120 -4.78 -0.23 -15.63
N TYR A 121 -4.80 -1.45 -16.15
CA TYR A 121 -3.76 -2.04 -16.99
C TYR A 121 -4.37 -2.49 -18.32
N ASN A 122 -3.69 -2.24 -19.42
CA ASN A 122 -4.09 -2.67 -20.76
C ASN A 122 -4.00 -4.19 -20.92
N GLU A 123 -3.10 -4.83 -20.16
CA GLU A 123 -2.89 -6.27 -20.13
C GLU A 123 -3.05 -6.83 -18.71
N TYR A 124 -3.55 -8.06 -18.59
CA TYR A 124 -3.68 -8.75 -17.32
C TYR A 124 -2.32 -8.87 -16.61
N GLN A 125 -2.28 -8.39 -15.38
CA GLN A 125 -1.13 -8.45 -14.49
C GLN A 125 -1.23 -9.70 -13.62
N ASN A 126 -0.14 -10.48 -13.55
CA ASN A 126 0.00 -11.48 -12.49
C ASN A 126 0.40 -10.76 -11.20
N VAL A 127 -0.26 -11.07 -10.10
CA VAL A 127 0.10 -10.51 -8.79
C VAL A 127 1.25 -11.32 -8.19
N TYR A 128 2.35 -10.65 -7.83
CA TYR A 128 3.49 -11.29 -7.19
C TYR A 128 3.65 -10.85 -5.73
N VAL A 129 3.71 -11.81 -4.82
CA VAL A 129 3.90 -11.59 -3.39
C VAL A 129 5.18 -12.27 -2.96
N ASN A 130 6.12 -11.53 -2.35
CA ASN A 130 7.45 -12.02 -1.98
C ASN A 130 8.19 -12.72 -3.14
N GLY A 131 8.01 -12.24 -4.37
CA GLY A 131 8.67 -12.77 -5.56
C GLY A 131 8.05 -14.06 -6.14
N GLN A 132 6.93 -14.53 -5.61
CA GLN A 132 6.18 -15.68 -6.14
C GLN A 132 4.85 -15.23 -6.72
N ILE A 133 4.37 -15.92 -7.76
CA ILE A 133 3.02 -15.70 -8.30
C ILE A 133 2.02 -16.06 -7.20
N TYR A 134 1.12 -15.12 -6.92
CA TYR A 134 0.06 -15.33 -5.97
C TYR A 134 -1.08 -16.13 -6.63
N ASN A 135 -1.35 -17.31 -6.08
CA ASN A 135 -2.51 -18.11 -6.46
C ASN A 135 -3.61 -17.89 -5.43
N ASN A 136 -4.85 -17.81 -5.89
CA ASN A 136 -6.00 -17.68 -5.01
C ASN A 136 -6.07 -18.92 -4.08
N PRO A 137 -6.03 -18.79 -2.73
CA PRO A 137 -6.17 -19.92 -1.81
C PRO A 137 -7.45 -20.75 -1.99
N ASN A 138 -8.56 -20.17 -2.43
CA ASN A 138 -9.80 -20.88 -2.74
C ASN A 138 -9.67 -21.67 -4.06
N TYR A 139 -8.80 -21.22 -4.97
CA TYR A 139 -8.53 -21.83 -6.27
C TYR A 139 -7.02 -22.04 -6.47
N SER A 140 -6.40 -22.85 -5.59
CA SER A 140 -4.94 -22.99 -5.39
C SER A 140 -4.06 -23.27 -6.63
N THR A 141 -4.66 -23.55 -7.78
CA THR A 141 -3.98 -23.81 -9.05
C THR A 141 -4.07 -22.66 -10.05
N ARG A 142 -4.84 -21.60 -9.74
CA ARG A 142 -5.04 -20.47 -10.64
C ARG A 142 -4.32 -19.22 -10.10
N PRO A 143 -3.43 -18.61 -10.91
CA PRO A 143 -2.82 -17.34 -10.54
C PRO A 143 -3.88 -16.25 -10.53
N VAL A 144 -3.80 -15.33 -9.57
CA VAL A 144 -4.61 -14.12 -9.59
C VAL A 144 -4.10 -13.23 -10.72
N GLN A 145 -4.99 -12.95 -11.65
CA GLN A 145 -4.75 -12.10 -12.81
C GLN A 145 -5.78 -10.99 -12.83
N THR A 146 -5.33 -9.76 -13.01
CA THR A 146 -6.23 -8.60 -12.98
C THR A 146 -5.71 -7.50 -13.90
N ASN A 147 -6.65 -6.76 -14.49
CA ASN A 147 -6.41 -5.54 -15.25
C ASN A 147 -6.88 -4.31 -14.47
N ILE A 148 -7.55 -4.47 -13.32
CA ILE A 148 -8.05 -3.36 -12.50
C ILE A 148 -7.76 -3.65 -11.03
N MET A 149 -6.97 -2.78 -10.41
CA MET A 149 -6.77 -2.74 -8.98
C MET A 149 -7.38 -1.46 -8.41
N TYR A 150 -8.06 -1.56 -7.27
CA TYR A 150 -8.45 -0.36 -6.52
C TYR A 150 -7.97 -0.41 -5.07
N CYS A 151 -7.71 0.78 -4.55
CA CYS A 151 -7.22 1.04 -3.21
C CYS A 151 -8.08 2.13 -2.58
N TYR A 152 -8.50 1.92 -1.34
CA TYR A 152 -9.19 2.95 -0.56
C TYR A 152 -8.27 3.50 0.52
N ILE A 153 -8.28 4.81 0.69
CA ILE A 153 -7.43 5.53 1.63
C ILE A 153 -8.28 6.48 2.44
N THR A 154 -8.22 6.36 3.76
CA THR A 154 -8.90 7.23 4.72
C THR A 154 -7.91 8.22 5.35
N SER A 155 -8.44 9.25 6.02
CA SER A 155 -7.67 10.28 6.71
C SER A 155 -7.11 9.83 8.07
N ASP A 156 -7.25 8.55 8.42
CA ASP A 156 -6.91 8.02 9.74
C ASP A 156 -5.45 8.34 10.08
N VAL A 157 -5.27 9.13 11.14
CA VAL A 157 -3.96 9.57 11.62
C VAL A 157 -3.28 8.40 12.33
N GLY A 158 -2.34 7.73 11.68
CA GLY A 158 -1.60 6.62 12.29
C GLY A 158 -1.23 5.51 11.30
N PHE A 159 -1.05 4.31 11.83
CA PHE A 159 -0.79 3.12 11.02
C PHE A 159 -2.11 2.56 10.48
N SER A 160 -2.29 2.63 9.16
CA SER A 160 -3.54 2.25 8.49
C SER A 160 -3.28 1.07 7.55
N GLY A 161 -4.14 0.04 7.61
CA GLY A 161 -4.05 -1.09 6.68
C GLY A 161 -4.45 -0.68 5.26
N ILE A 162 -3.67 -1.06 4.24
CA ILE A 162 -4.01 -0.81 2.84
C ILE A 162 -4.75 -2.01 2.26
N TYR A 163 -5.95 -1.81 1.75
CA TYR A 163 -6.73 -2.87 1.13
C TYR A 163 -6.58 -2.74 -0.39
N LEU A 164 -6.00 -3.75 -1.02
CA LEU A 164 -5.96 -3.85 -2.47
C LEU A 164 -7.06 -4.79 -2.90
N TYR A 165 -7.82 -4.38 -3.89
CA TYR A 165 -8.91 -5.16 -4.43
C TYR A 165 -8.67 -5.34 -5.92
N PHE A 166 -8.99 -6.52 -6.45
CA PHE A 166 -8.65 -6.92 -7.80
C PHE A 166 -9.89 -7.44 -8.50
N GLU A 167 -10.28 -6.81 -9.60
CA GLU A 167 -11.38 -7.32 -10.41
C GLU A 167 -10.86 -8.45 -11.32
N ASP A 168 -11.47 -9.64 -11.25
CA ASP A 168 -11.25 -10.74 -12.20
C ASP A 168 -12.44 -10.78 -13.17
N ASP A 169 -12.18 -10.52 -14.46
CA ASP A 169 -13.18 -10.52 -15.53
C ASP A 169 -13.90 -11.86 -15.75
N THR A 170 -13.42 -12.96 -15.12
CA THR A 170 -13.95 -14.31 -15.37
C THR A 170 -15.08 -14.75 -14.43
N GLN A 171 -15.41 -13.99 -13.38
CA GLN A 171 -16.55 -14.27 -12.49
C GLN A 171 -17.24 -12.97 -12.07
N ALA A 172 -18.53 -13.05 -11.71
CA ALA A 172 -19.29 -11.91 -11.17
C ALA A 172 -18.87 -11.51 -9.74
N ASP A 173 -17.82 -12.16 -9.21
CA ASP A 173 -17.32 -12.00 -7.85
C ASP A 173 -16.05 -11.16 -7.87
N VAL A 174 -16.03 -10.12 -7.04
CA VAL A 174 -14.84 -9.32 -6.78
C VAL A 174 -13.89 -10.13 -5.89
N GLU A 175 -12.67 -10.37 -6.38
CA GLU A 175 -11.59 -10.89 -5.54
C GLU A 175 -10.89 -9.72 -4.84
N TYR A 176 -10.45 -9.90 -3.59
CA TYR A 176 -9.64 -8.88 -2.94
C TYR A 176 -8.42 -9.46 -2.28
N TYR A 177 -7.35 -8.67 -2.32
CA TYR A 177 -6.09 -8.97 -1.69
C TYR A 177 -5.82 -7.94 -0.60
N ARG A 178 -6.27 -8.27 0.60
CA ARG A 178 -6.05 -7.41 1.76
C ARG A 178 -4.56 -7.38 2.10
N VAL A 179 -3.92 -6.22 1.97
CA VAL A 179 -2.57 -5.96 2.50
C VAL A 179 -2.72 -5.16 3.79
N THR A 180 -3.23 -5.79 4.83
CA THR A 180 -3.19 -5.12 6.15
C THR A 180 -1.73 -4.96 6.50
N THR A 181 -1.20 -3.76 6.39
CA THR A 181 0.20 -3.43 6.56
C THR A 181 0.29 -2.13 7.36
N LEU A 182 1.35 -1.94 8.13
CA LEU A 182 1.60 -0.69 8.88
C LEU A 182 2.06 0.45 7.97
N ALA A 183 1.30 0.73 6.93
CA ALA A 183 1.61 1.78 5.96
C ALA A 183 1.19 3.13 6.54
N SER A 184 2.10 4.12 6.45
CA SER A 184 1.69 5.52 6.59
C SER A 184 1.08 5.96 5.26
N THR A 185 -0.24 6.09 5.23
CA THR A 185 -0.97 6.57 4.05
C THR A 185 -1.16 8.09 4.05
N SER A 186 -0.69 8.80 5.08
CA SER A 186 -0.92 10.24 5.24
C SER A 186 -0.41 11.06 4.05
N ALA A 187 0.81 10.79 3.58
CA ALA A 187 1.39 11.50 2.44
C ALA A 187 0.62 11.25 1.12
N LEU A 188 0.06 10.06 0.96
CA LEU A 188 -0.76 9.72 -0.21
C LEU A 188 -2.14 10.36 -0.11
N HIS A 189 -2.73 10.38 1.10
CA HIS A 189 -4.00 11.04 1.38
C HIS A 189 -3.89 12.56 1.15
N GLU A 190 -2.88 13.22 1.71
CA GLU A 190 -2.60 14.66 1.50
C GLU A 190 -2.40 14.99 0.02
N LEU A 191 -1.71 14.13 -0.73
CA LEU A 191 -1.55 14.31 -2.17
C LEU A 191 -2.89 14.21 -2.92
N CYS A 192 -3.77 13.30 -2.53
CA CYS A 192 -5.10 13.19 -3.14
C CYS A 192 -5.96 14.44 -2.84
N MET A 193 -5.85 14.98 -1.62
CA MET A 193 -6.50 16.24 -1.24
C MET A 193 -6.04 17.41 -2.10
N ASP A 194 -4.73 17.55 -2.31
CA ASP A 194 -4.09 18.58 -3.14
C ASP A 194 -4.59 18.48 -4.60
N ILE A 195 -4.50 17.29 -5.20
CA ILE A 195 -4.89 17.04 -6.58
C ILE A 195 -6.38 17.33 -6.83
N LEU A 196 -7.24 16.92 -5.90
CA LEU A 196 -8.69 17.06 -6.05
C LEU A 196 -9.22 18.38 -5.46
N ASN A 197 -8.36 19.24 -4.91
CA ASN A 197 -8.74 20.46 -4.18
C ASN A 197 -9.88 20.19 -3.18
N VAL A 198 -9.73 19.13 -2.38
CA VAL A 198 -10.66 18.82 -1.30
C VAL A 198 -10.19 19.63 -0.09
N GLU A 199 -11.07 20.49 0.43
CA GLU A 199 -10.84 21.17 1.71
C GLU A 199 -11.40 20.28 2.82
N VAL A 200 -10.65 20.12 3.92
CA VAL A 200 -11.22 19.54 5.14
C VAL A 200 -12.03 20.66 5.79
N GLU A 201 -13.36 20.52 5.85
CA GLU A 201 -14.13 21.30 6.81
C GLU A 201 -13.66 20.85 8.20
N GLU A 202 -12.86 21.68 8.88
CA GLU A 202 -12.66 21.51 10.32
C GLU A 202 -14.04 21.61 10.96
N GLU A 203 -14.57 20.50 11.45
CA GLU A 203 -15.69 20.55 12.38
C GLU A 203 -15.22 21.41 13.57
N SER A 204 -15.64 22.68 13.57
CA SER A 204 -15.53 23.50 14.75
C SER A 204 -16.34 22.80 15.83
N SER A 205 -15.63 22.25 16.81
CA SER A 205 -16.18 21.85 18.09
C SER A 205 -16.72 23.11 18.80
N GLU A 206 -17.81 23.68 18.30
CA GLU A 206 -18.63 24.63 19.02
C GLU A 206 -19.89 23.92 19.54
N ALA A 207 -19.83 23.67 20.85
CA ALA A 207 -20.93 23.77 21.80
C ALA A 207 -22.08 22.75 21.69
N THR A 208 -22.09 21.84 22.65
CA THR A 208 -23.20 21.82 23.60
C THR A 208 -22.66 21.60 25.02
N ALA A 209 -22.75 22.67 25.81
CA ALA A 209 -22.60 22.66 27.26
C ALA A 209 -23.91 22.21 27.94
#